data_AF-A0A942DPD2-F1
#
_entry.id   AF-A0A942DPD2-F1
#
_cell.length_a   1.000
_cell.length_b   1.000
_cell.length_c   1.000
_cell.angle_alpha   90.00
_cell.angle_beta   90.00
_cell.angle_gamma   90.00
#
_symmetry.space_group_name_H-M   'P 1'
#
loop_
_entity.id
_entity.type
_entity.pdbx_description
1 polymer ?
#
loop_
_entity_poly.entity_id
_entity_poly.type
_entity_poly.pdbx_seq_one_letter_code
_entity_poly.pdbx_strand_id
1 'polypeptide(L)'
;MRGFYCIIISSLLILGSCNYHVLKDPGASSQDTFSETTTVGAEVVQKSVLDTCLRCHSGSNSPTLNTLDAIKANISKIQDEVLSNSMPPADAGYKPLSDCEKDILQEWIQEGMPDNSSKKVFDLAHCQSGVPQTPPKPPILEMPLTYETLTTEVLQPRCLHCHNPKSDDPDAKDIALYPFADLVAQKNMVIAADATHSKLYKYVARTDDDRMPPPEDGASLTADQIEFIKRWINAGAPEK
;
A
#
# COMPACT_ATOMS: atom_id res chain seq x y z
N MET A 1 7.02 -25.99 72.66
CA MET A 1 7.81 -25.52 71.50
C MET A 1 6.93 -25.68 70.26
N ARG A 2 6.34 -24.58 69.76
CA ARG A 2 5.48 -24.57 68.56
C ARG A 2 6.31 -23.97 67.41
N GLY A 3 6.59 -24.75 66.38
CA GLY A 3 7.32 -24.31 65.19
C GLY A 3 6.39 -23.57 64.23
N PHE A 4 6.74 -22.33 63.88
CA PHE A 4 6.08 -21.54 62.85
C PHE A 4 6.64 -21.93 61.47
N TYR A 5 5.75 -22.28 60.54
CA TYR A 5 6.06 -22.39 59.10
C TYR A 5 6.06 -20.98 58.49
N CYS A 6 7.18 -20.59 57.87
CA CYS A 6 7.29 -19.37 57.08
C CYS A 6 7.08 -19.75 55.60
N ILE A 7 5.90 -19.46 55.05
CA ILE A 7 5.59 -19.64 53.63
C ILE A 7 6.04 -18.37 52.90
N ILE A 8 7.13 -18.47 52.14
CA ILE A 8 7.58 -17.41 51.23
C ILE A 8 6.69 -17.46 49.98
N ILE A 9 5.76 -16.52 49.88
CA ILE A 9 4.97 -16.29 48.66
C ILE A 9 5.86 -15.48 47.70
N SER A 10 6.55 -16.17 46.80
CA SER A 10 7.27 -15.56 45.69
C SER A 10 6.24 -15.01 44.70
N SER A 11 6.06 -13.69 44.71
CA SER A 11 5.19 -12.98 43.79
C SER A 11 5.87 -12.87 42.43
N LEU A 12 5.54 -13.79 41.51
CA LEU A 12 5.88 -13.66 40.10
C LEU A 12 5.09 -12.48 39.51
N LEU A 13 5.75 -11.34 39.38
CA LEU A 13 5.34 -10.26 38.48
C LEU A 13 5.57 -10.76 37.04
N ILE A 14 4.50 -11.25 36.41
CA ILE A 14 4.49 -11.49 34.97
C ILE A 14 4.37 -10.13 34.30
N LEU A 15 5.51 -9.59 33.84
CA LEU A 15 5.53 -8.50 32.89
C LEU A 15 4.78 -8.98 31.64
N GLY A 16 3.63 -8.38 31.37
CA GLY A 16 2.92 -8.55 30.10
C GLY A 16 3.83 -8.04 28.99
N SER A 17 4.45 -8.96 28.27
CA SER A 17 5.25 -8.69 27.09
C SER A 17 4.41 -7.91 26.09
N CYS A 18 4.88 -6.73 25.70
CA CYS A 18 4.31 -5.97 24.59
C CYS A 18 4.18 -6.90 23.38
N ASN A 19 2.95 -7.06 22.92
CA ASN A 19 2.63 -7.83 21.73
C ASN A 19 3.09 -7.01 20.52
N TYR A 20 4.32 -7.26 20.04
CA TYR A 20 4.80 -6.68 18.79
C TYR A 20 3.99 -7.28 17.64
N HIS A 21 2.86 -6.66 17.33
CA HIS A 21 2.18 -6.90 16.07
C HIS A 21 3.04 -6.32 14.96
N VAL A 22 3.90 -7.15 14.38
CA VAL A 22 4.37 -6.95 13.01
C VAL A 22 3.13 -6.76 12.15
N LEU A 23 3.01 -5.61 11.49
CA LEU A 23 1.93 -5.34 10.56
C LEU A 23 2.07 -6.40 9.46
N LYS A 24 1.08 -7.32 9.35
CA LYS A 24 1.11 -8.42 8.38
C LYS A 24 1.23 -7.88 6.95
N ASP A 25 1.87 -8.67 6.08
CA ASP A 25 2.00 -8.46 4.64
C ASP A 25 0.73 -7.85 4.00
N PRO A 26 0.85 -6.87 3.10
CA PRO A 26 -0.29 -6.30 2.35
C PRO A 26 -0.85 -7.27 1.27
N GLY A 27 -0.50 -8.56 1.33
CA GLY A 27 -0.91 -9.59 0.37
C GLY A 27 -2.36 -10.09 0.54
N ALA A 28 -3.07 -9.66 1.58
CA ALA A 28 -4.47 -10.00 1.77
C ALA A 28 -5.27 -8.71 1.98
N SER A 29 -5.91 -8.24 0.90
CA SER A 29 -7.03 -7.29 0.95
C SER A 29 -8.17 -7.93 1.74
N SER A 30 -8.12 -7.90 3.07
CA SER A 30 -9.31 -8.04 3.90
C SER A 30 -10.07 -6.73 3.76
N GLN A 31 -11.08 -6.75 2.87
CA GLN A 31 -12.06 -5.70 2.71
C GLN A 31 -12.91 -5.59 3.99
N ASP A 32 -12.32 -5.09 5.06
CA ASP A 32 -13.04 -4.85 6.31
C ASP A 32 -13.72 -3.49 6.20
N THR A 33 -14.97 -3.57 5.77
CA THR A 33 -15.94 -2.49 5.77
C THR A 33 -16.09 -1.94 7.18
N PHE A 34 -15.96 -0.64 7.37
CA PHE A 34 -16.23 -0.01 8.66
C PHE A 34 -17.74 0.14 8.86
N SER A 35 -18.22 -0.36 10.00
CA SER A 35 -19.61 -0.24 10.46
C SER A 35 -19.87 1.16 11.03
N GLU A 36 -21.12 1.59 11.14
CA GLU A 36 -21.51 2.80 11.89
C GLU A 36 -21.00 2.82 13.34
N THR A 37 -20.64 1.64 13.87
CA THR A 37 -20.08 1.45 15.20
C THR A 37 -18.55 1.45 15.24
N THR A 38 -17.88 1.50 14.09
CA THR A 38 -16.42 1.54 14.03
C THR A 38 -15.90 2.81 14.68
N THR A 39 -14.97 2.64 15.62
CA THR A 39 -14.29 3.74 16.29
C THR A 39 -12.89 3.98 15.75
N VAL A 40 -12.45 5.23 15.82
CA VAL A 40 -11.09 5.64 15.45
C VAL A 40 -10.11 4.95 16.39
N GLY A 41 -9.14 4.21 15.85
CA GLY A 41 -8.19 3.42 16.63
C GLY A 41 -7.05 2.93 15.77
N ALA A 42 -6.02 2.35 16.38
CA ALA A 42 -4.81 1.93 15.68
C ALA A 42 -5.12 0.94 14.54
N GLU A 43 -6.07 0.03 14.73
CA GLU A 43 -6.49 -0.92 13.69
C GLU A 43 -7.12 -0.22 12.48
N VAL A 44 -8.01 0.74 12.72
CA VAL A 44 -8.66 1.51 11.65
C VAL A 44 -7.62 2.30 10.86
N VAL A 45 -6.71 3.00 11.55
CA VAL A 45 -5.62 3.75 10.91
C VAL A 45 -4.74 2.82 10.09
N GLN A 46 -4.36 1.66 10.63
CA GLN A 46 -3.55 0.69 9.90
C GLN A 46 -4.23 0.23 8.60
N LYS A 47 -5.52 -0.11 8.68
CA LYS A 47 -6.27 -0.68 7.54
C LYS A 47 -6.67 0.36 6.48
N SER A 48 -6.98 1.59 6.90
CA SER A 48 -7.52 2.62 6.00
C SER A 48 -6.50 3.66 5.56
N VAL A 49 -5.55 4.02 6.42
CA VAL A 49 -4.61 5.11 6.15
C VAL A 49 -3.25 4.56 5.69
N LEU A 50 -2.79 3.48 6.31
CA LEU A 50 -1.38 3.08 6.20
C LEU A 50 -1.08 2.00 5.14
N ASP A 51 -2.09 1.31 4.58
CA ASP A 51 -1.87 0.21 3.62
C ASP A 51 -0.95 0.63 2.45
N THR A 52 -1.21 1.79 1.86
CA THR A 52 -0.42 2.30 0.74
C THR A 52 0.99 2.69 1.17
N CYS A 53 1.16 3.25 2.38
CA CYS A 53 2.46 3.68 2.90
C CYS A 53 3.41 2.50 3.11
N LEU A 54 2.88 1.41 3.66
CA LEU A 54 3.65 0.22 4.02
C LEU A 54 4.25 -0.50 2.80
N ARG A 55 3.73 -0.26 1.59
CA ARG A 55 4.31 -0.81 0.35
C ARG A 55 5.73 -0.34 0.08
N CYS A 56 6.07 0.87 0.51
CA CYS A 56 7.41 1.44 0.34
C CYS A 56 8.15 1.60 1.67
N HIS A 57 7.44 1.91 2.76
CA HIS A 57 8.01 2.14 4.09
C HIS A 57 8.09 0.87 4.96
N SER A 58 8.03 -0.34 4.37
CA SER A 58 8.17 -1.61 5.12
C SER A 58 9.62 -1.97 5.48
N GLY A 59 10.59 -1.22 4.98
CA GLY A 59 12.03 -1.46 5.17
C GLY A 59 12.88 -1.01 3.98
N SER A 60 12.27 -0.82 2.80
CA SER A 60 12.97 -0.39 1.59
C SER A 60 13.21 1.12 1.52
N ASN A 61 12.43 1.92 2.24
CA ASN A 61 12.56 3.39 2.28
C ASN A 61 12.64 3.91 3.71
N SER A 62 13.35 5.02 3.89
CA SER A 62 13.45 5.73 5.16
C SER A 62 12.35 6.80 5.32
N PRO A 63 11.72 6.95 6.49
CA PRO A 63 11.85 6.07 7.66
C PRO A 63 11.11 4.73 7.42
N THR A 64 11.56 3.68 8.08
CA THR A 64 10.80 2.42 8.17
C THR A 64 9.58 2.64 9.07
N LEU A 65 8.38 2.33 8.59
CA LEU A 65 7.09 2.56 9.26
C LEU A 65 6.29 1.26 9.46
N ASN A 66 6.96 0.11 9.45
CA ASN A 66 6.35 -1.21 9.54
C ASN A 66 5.86 -1.64 10.94
N THR A 67 5.91 -0.74 11.92
CA THR A 67 5.38 -0.95 13.27
C THR A 67 4.63 0.28 13.75
N LEU A 68 3.63 0.07 14.60
CA LEU A 68 2.88 1.17 15.22
C LEU A 68 3.78 2.11 16.02
N ASP A 69 4.81 1.58 16.68
CA ASP A 69 5.79 2.40 17.42
C ASP A 69 6.61 3.29 16.48
N ALA A 70 7.04 2.76 15.33
CA ALA A 70 7.75 3.55 14.33
C ALA A 70 6.85 4.65 13.74
N ILE A 71 5.57 4.35 13.51
CA ILE A 71 4.58 5.33 13.07
C ILE A 71 4.39 6.42 14.13
N LYS A 72 4.14 6.04 15.39
CA LYS A 72 3.97 6.97 16.52
C LYS A 72 5.21 7.86 16.70
N ALA A 73 6.41 7.30 16.56
CA ALA A 73 7.67 8.04 16.64
C ALA A 73 7.87 9.06 15.51
N ASN A 74 7.25 8.84 14.34
CA ASN A 74 7.36 9.71 13.17
C ASN A 74 6.08 10.53 12.89
N ILE A 75 5.10 10.51 13.80
CA ILE A 75 3.73 10.92 13.51
C ILE A 75 3.60 12.38 13.04
N SER A 76 4.40 13.29 13.61
CA SER A 76 4.38 14.71 13.24
C SER A 76 4.77 14.89 11.76
N LYS A 77 5.85 14.23 11.34
CA LYS A 77 6.31 14.28 9.94
C LYS A 77 5.32 13.59 9.00
N ILE A 78 4.77 12.44 9.40
CA ILE A 78 3.74 11.72 8.63
C ILE A 78 2.52 12.62 8.41
N GLN A 79 2.06 13.28 9.47
CA GLN A 79 0.93 14.21 9.40
C GLN A 79 1.21 15.35 8.41
N ASP A 80 2.37 16.00 8.50
CA ASP A 80 2.75 17.09 7.58
C ASP A 80 2.80 16.64 6.12
N GLU A 81 3.41 15.48 5.85
CA GLU A 81 3.55 14.94 4.48
C GLU A 81 2.21 14.48 3.90
N VAL A 82 1.35 13.85 4.71
CA VAL A 82 0.01 13.40 4.28
C VAL A 82 -0.92 14.60 4.03
N LEU A 83 -0.92 15.59 4.93
CA LEU A 83 -1.79 16.77 4.79
C LEU A 83 -1.36 17.69 3.66
N SER A 84 -0.07 17.74 3.35
CA SER A 84 0.46 18.46 2.18
C SER A 84 0.37 17.68 0.86
N ASN A 85 -0.16 16.45 0.88
CA ASN A 85 -0.17 15.53 -0.27
C ASN A 85 1.24 15.23 -0.83
N SER A 86 2.28 15.36 0.00
CA SER A 86 3.65 14.99 -0.37
C SER A 86 3.85 13.47 -0.34
N MET A 87 3.08 12.78 0.52
CA MET A 87 3.04 11.32 0.60
C MET A 87 1.59 10.81 0.55
N PRO A 88 1.32 9.71 -0.19
CA PRO A 88 2.26 9.02 -1.10
C PRO A 88 2.62 9.88 -2.33
N PRO A 89 3.77 9.61 -2.99
CA PRO A 89 4.31 10.48 -4.03
C PRO A 89 3.45 10.47 -5.31
N ALA A 90 2.77 11.59 -5.57
CA ALA A 90 1.93 11.75 -6.77
C ALA A 90 2.73 11.72 -8.08
N ASP A 91 3.98 12.19 -8.04
CA ASP A 91 4.93 12.14 -9.15
C ASP A 91 5.34 10.70 -9.52
N ALA A 92 5.21 9.75 -8.60
CA ALA A 92 5.37 8.32 -8.84
C ALA A 92 4.03 7.60 -9.09
N GLY A 93 2.97 8.34 -9.36
CA GLY A 93 1.68 7.81 -9.77
C GLY A 93 0.76 7.35 -8.65
N TYR A 94 1.05 7.66 -7.38
CA TYR A 94 0.17 7.33 -6.26
C TYR A 94 -0.88 8.43 -6.03
N LYS A 95 -2.10 8.05 -5.66
CA LYS A 95 -3.14 9.01 -5.31
C LYS A 95 -2.95 9.48 -3.85
N PRO A 96 -3.13 10.77 -3.55
CA PRO A 96 -3.18 11.23 -2.17
C PRO A 96 -4.31 10.55 -1.40
N LEU A 97 -4.18 10.51 -0.08
CA LEU A 97 -5.25 10.07 0.80
C LEU A 97 -6.51 10.92 0.59
N SER A 98 -7.66 10.26 0.63
CA SER A 98 -8.97 10.88 0.66
C SER A 98 -9.15 11.75 1.91
N ASP A 99 -10.09 12.68 1.85
CA ASP A 99 -10.38 13.57 2.98
C ASP A 99 -10.83 12.78 4.22
N CYS A 100 -11.58 11.67 4.05
CA CYS A 100 -11.94 10.80 5.17
C CYS A 100 -10.72 10.09 5.80
N GLU A 101 -9.79 9.57 4.99
CA GLU A 101 -8.57 8.94 5.53
C GLU A 101 -7.71 9.96 6.30
N LYS A 102 -7.67 11.22 5.83
CA LYS A 102 -7.01 12.31 6.55
C LYS A 102 -7.72 12.67 7.85
N ASP A 103 -9.05 12.76 7.85
CA ASP A 103 -9.84 12.99 9.07
C ASP A 103 -9.59 11.88 10.10
N ILE A 104 -9.57 10.61 9.68
CA ILE A 104 -9.28 9.45 10.56
C ILE A 104 -7.88 9.58 11.18
N LEU A 105 -6.87 9.91 10.38
CA LEU A 105 -5.50 10.10 10.86
C LEU A 105 -5.43 11.27 11.85
N GLN A 106 -6.06 12.41 11.53
CA GLN A 106 -6.07 13.60 12.38
C GLN A 106 -6.78 13.35 13.71
N GLU A 107 -7.95 12.72 13.70
CA GLU A 107 -8.68 12.39 14.93
C GLU A 107 -7.87 11.41 15.80
N TRP A 108 -7.25 10.40 15.20
CA TRP A 108 -6.40 9.46 15.92
C TRP A 108 -5.22 10.16 16.60
N ILE A 109 -4.57 11.09 15.92
CA ILE A 109 -3.48 11.92 16.47
C ILE A 109 -4.01 12.80 17.62
N GLN A 110 -5.16 13.45 17.42
CA GLN A 110 -5.77 14.35 18.40
C GLN A 110 -6.17 13.63 19.70
N GLU A 111 -6.62 12.39 19.61
CA GLU A 111 -6.97 11.53 20.75
C GLU A 111 -5.72 10.92 21.43
N GLY A 112 -4.50 11.24 20.97
CA GLY A 112 -3.26 10.74 21.56
C GLY A 112 -2.80 9.38 21.03
N MET A 113 -3.17 9.05 19.79
CA MET A 113 -2.84 7.79 19.10
C MET A 113 -3.22 6.53 19.90
N PRO A 114 -4.47 6.44 20.40
CA PRO A 114 -4.88 5.32 21.23
C PRO A 114 -5.02 4.04 20.40
N ASP A 115 -4.91 2.88 21.05
CA ASP A 115 -5.22 1.61 20.39
C ASP A 115 -6.72 1.52 20.08
N ASN A 116 -7.57 2.04 20.98
CA ASN A 116 -9.04 2.12 20.83
C ASN A 116 -9.55 3.50 21.26
N SER A 117 -10.49 4.11 20.52
CA SER A 117 -11.23 5.31 20.94
C SER A 117 -12.74 5.03 21.10
N SER A 118 -13.44 6.01 21.68
CA SER A 118 -14.91 6.13 21.67
C SER A 118 -15.44 6.94 20.48
N LYS A 119 -14.58 7.65 19.76
CA LYS A 119 -14.90 8.46 18.59
C LYS A 119 -15.24 7.56 17.42
N LYS A 120 -16.39 7.76 16.77
CA LYS A 120 -16.77 6.95 15.61
C LYS A 120 -16.24 7.57 14.33
N VAL A 121 -15.83 6.70 13.40
CA VAL A 121 -15.39 7.13 12.07
C VAL A 121 -16.50 7.89 11.35
N PHE A 122 -17.75 7.43 11.46
CA PHE A 122 -18.91 8.07 10.82
C PHE A 122 -19.25 9.46 11.37
N ASP A 123 -18.75 9.81 12.56
CA ASP A 123 -18.98 11.15 13.14
C ASP A 123 -18.00 12.19 12.56
N LEU A 124 -17.00 11.76 11.76
CA LEU A 124 -16.01 12.65 11.15
C LEU A 124 -16.55 13.36 9.90
N ALA A 125 -16.01 14.56 9.65
CA ALA A 125 -16.56 15.54 8.70
C ALA A 125 -16.63 15.06 7.24
N HIS A 126 -15.74 14.16 6.82
CA HIS A 126 -15.71 13.62 5.46
C HIS A 126 -16.01 12.12 5.39
N CYS A 127 -16.43 11.51 6.50
CA CYS A 127 -16.62 10.07 6.62
C CYS A 127 -18.09 9.64 6.74
N GLN A 128 -19.05 10.56 6.59
CA GLN A 128 -20.48 10.24 6.74
C GLN A 128 -21.03 9.36 5.61
N SER A 129 -20.28 9.19 4.52
CA SER A 129 -20.58 8.20 3.48
C SER A 129 -20.05 6.79 3.82
N GLY A 130 -19.50 6.61 5.03
CA GLY A 130 -18.57 5.54 5.36
C GLY A 130 -17.20 5.79 4.75
N VAL A 131 -16.16 5.15 5.29
CA VAL A 131 -14.92 4.97 4.50
C VAL A 131 -15.31 4.37 3.16
N PRO A 132 -14.68 4.76 2.03
CA PRO A 132 -15.00 4.20 0.73
C PRO A 132 -15.18 2.68 0.84
N GLN A 133 -16.42 2.23 0.67
CA GLN A 133 -16.67 0.84 0.39
C GLN A 133 -16.04 0.65 -0.97
N THR A 134 -14.76 0.28 -1.07
CA THR A 134 -14.28 -0.28 -2.31
C THR A 134 -15.12 -1.52 -2.51
N PRO A 135 -16.07 -1.53 -3.47
CA PRO A 135 -16.78 -2.75 -3.79
C PRO A 135 -15.73 -3.83 -4.06
N PRO A 136 -16.05 -5.13 -3.87
CA PRO A 136 -15.13 -6.18 -4.29
C PRO A 136 -14.66 -5.85 -5.69
N LYS A 137 -13.35 -5.63 -5.79
CA LYS A 137 -12.71 -5.18 -7.01
C LYS A 137 -13.06 -6.20 -8.11
N PRO A 138 -13.66 -5.79 -9.24
CA PRO A 138 -13.98 -6.74 -10.29
C PRO A 138 -12.68 -7.40 -10.79
N PRO A 139 -12.74 -8.63 -11.32
CA PRO A 139 -11.58 -9.25 -11.97
C PRO A 139 -10.97 -8.30 -13.00
N ILE A 140 -9.63 -8.19 -13.05
CA ILE A 140 -8.95 -7.21 -13.91
C ILE A 140 -9.32 -7.37 -15.40
N LEU A 141 -9.65 -8.58 -15.85
CA LEU A 141 -10.08 -8.84 -17.24
C LEU A 141 -11.44 -8.23 -17.60
N GLU A 142 -12.25 -7.87 -16.61
CA GLU A 142 -13.56 -7.22 -16.76
C GLU A 142 -13.45 -5.69 -16.62
N MET A 143 -12.28 -5.17 -16.23
CA MET A 143 -12.06 -3.74 -16.09
C MET A 143 -11.83 -3.05 -17.44
N PRO A 144 -12.06 -1.72 -17.52
CA PRO A 144 -11.72 -0.94 -18.70
C PRO A 144 -10.24 -1.09 -19.09
N LEU A 145 -9.99 -1.29 -20.38
CA LEU A 145 -8.62 -1.28 -20.92
C LEU A 145 -8.13 0.16 -20.96
N THR A 146 -7.67 0.70 -19.84
CA THR A 146 -7.16 2.07 -19.73
C THR A 146 -5.81 2.09 -19.04
N TYR A 147 -5.03 3.15 -19.24
CA TYR A 147 -3.78 3.33 -18.50
C TYR A 147 -4.01 3.50 -17.00
N GLU A 148 -5.13 4.09 -16.58
CA GLU A 148 -5.50 4.16 -15.16
C GLU A 148 -5.62 2.76 -14.55
N THR A 149 -6.37 1.86 -15.20
CA THR A 149 -6.49 0.47 -14.74
C THR A 149 -5.13 -0.23 -14.75
N LEU A 150 -4.32 -0.08 -15.80
CA LEU A 150 -2.97 -0.65 -15.80
C LEU A 150 -2.15 -0.16 -14.60
N THR A 151 -2.24 1.13 -14.30
CA THR A 151 -1.49 1.79 -13.24
C THR A 151 -1.91 1.30 -11.85
N THR A 152 -3.20 1.30 -11.54
CA THR A 152 -3.70 0.94 -10.19
C THR A 152 -3.66 -0.56 -9.93
N GLU A 153 -3.84 -1.37 -10.98
CA GLU A 153 -3.97 -2.82 -10.86
C GLU A 153 -2.66 -3.58 -10.97
N VAL A 154 -1.68 -2.98 -11.65
CA VAL A 154 -0.43 -3.66 -11.98
C VAL A 154 0.79 -2.82 -11.64
N LEU A 155 0.92 -1.61 -12.19
CA LEU A 155 2.17 -0.86 -12.07
C LEU A 155 2.45 -0.43 -10.64
N GLN A 156 1.49 0.20 -9.95
CA GLN A 156 1.65 0.59 -8.55
C GLN A 156 1.98 -0.58 -7.61
N PRO A 157 1.26 -1.72 -7.64
CA PRO A 157 1.54 -2.82 -6.71
C PRO A 157 2.77 -3.65 -7.08
N ARG A 158 3.24 -3.64 -8.33
CA ARG A 158 4.29 -4.58 -8.80
C ARG A 158 5.53 -3.94 -9.40
N CYS A 159 5.47 -2.69 -9.85
CA CYS A 159 6.52 -2.12 -10.70
C CYS A 159 7.08 -0.80 -10.15
N LEU A 160 6.22 0.12 -9.72
CA LEU A 160 6.61 1.50 -9.37
C LEU A 160 7.44 1.59 -8.09
N HIS A 161 7.56 0.50 -7.32
CA HIS A 161 8.49 0.43 -6.19
C HIS A 161 9.95 0.62 -6.62
N CYS A 162 10.34 0.00 -7.74
CA CYS A 162 11.70 0.08 -8.29
C CYS A 162 11.75 1.00 -9.52
N HIS A 163 10.71 0.98 -10.35
CA HIS A 163 10.61 1.80 -11.58
C HIS A 163 10.04 3.18 -11.28
N ASN A 164 10.81 3.97 -10.54
CA ASN A 164 10.48 5.36 -10.25
C ASN A 164 11.75 6.24 -10.21
N PRO A 165 11.63 7.57 -10.37
CA PRO A 165 12.77 8.48 -10.45
C PRO A 165 13.64 8.56 -9.18
N LYS A 166 13.14 8.05 -8.04
CA LYS A 166 13.81 8.10 -6.73
C LYS A 166 14.43 6.74 -6.35
N SER A 167 14.38 5.76 -7.25
CA SER A 167 14.98 4.45 -7.02
C SER A 167 16.51 4.51 -7.05
N ASP A 168 17.14 3.81 -6.11
CA ASP A 168 18.60 3.64 -6.07
C ASP A 168 19.09 2.55 -7.04
N ASP A 169 18.17 1.77 -7.64
CA ASP A 169 18.48 0.75 -8.64
C ASP A 169 18.71 1.41 -10.03
N PRO A 170 19.95 1.37 -10.57
CA PRO A 170 20.26 1.98 -11.86
C PRO A 170 19.54 1.33 -13.04
N ASP A 171 19.18 0.04 -12.95
CA ASP A 171 18.52 -0.69 -14.03
C ASP A 171 17.00 -0.42 -14.03
N ALA A 172 16.44 -0.06 -12.89
CA ALA A 172 15.02 0.24 -12.76
C ALA A 172 14.68 1.73 -12.91
N LYS A 173 15.52 2.64 -12.39
CA LYS A 173 15.22 4.09 -12.31
C LYS A 173 15.02 4.76 -13.67
N ASP A 174 15.70 4.27 -14.70
CA ASP A 174 15.66 4.84 -16.06
C ASP A 174 14.51 4.28 -16.91
N ILE A 175 13.74 3.33 -16.36
CA ILE A 175 12.54 2.75 -16.97
C ILE A 175 11.32 3.45 -16.38
N ALA A 176 10.79 4.45 -17.09
CA ALA A 176 9.67 5.25 -16.62
C ALA A 176 8.33 4.57 -16.91
N LEU A 177 7.64 4.05 -15.90
CA LEU A 177 6.31 3.45 -16.10
C LEU A 177 5.17 4.43 -15.80
N TYR A 178 5.51 5.63 -15.32
CA TYR A 178 4.61 6.75 -15.03
C TYR A 178 5.34 8.08 -15.25
N PRO A 179 4.65 9.13 -15.76
CA PRO A 179 3.28 9.18 -16.28
C PRO A 179 3.12 8.46 -17.64
N PHE A 180 1.89 8.40 -18.17
CA PHE A 180 1.58 7.75 -19.44
C PHE A 180 2.50 8.20 -20.58
N ALA A 181 2.74 9.51 -20.70
CA ALA A 181 3.57 10.09 -21.73
C ALA A 181 4.99 9.51 -21.74
N ASP A 182 5.57 9.28 -20.56
CA ASP A 182 6.93 8.76 -20.42
C ASP A 182 6.97 7.26 -20.73
N LEU A 183 5.93 6.51 -20.35
CA LEU A 183 5.79 5.09 -20.70
C LEU A 183 5.78 4.89 -22.22
N VAL A 184 4.98 5.66 -22.95
CA VAL A 184 4.82 5.48 -24.41
C VAL A 184 5.91 6.17 -25.24
N ALA A 185 6.63 7.15 -24.69
CA ALA A 185 7.76 7.79 -25.37
C ALA A 185 9.01 6.89 -25.43
N GLN A 186 9.10 5.89 -24.55
CA GLN A 186 10.24 4.99 -24.50
C GLN A 186 10.30 4.04 -25.70
N LYS A 187 11.50 3.93 -26.28
CA LYS A 187 11.75 3.11 -27.45
C LYS A 187 11.36 1.64 -27.23
N ASN A 188 10.38 1.19 -28.01
CA ASN A 188 9.82 -0.16 -28.00
C ASN A 188 9.22 -0.60 -26.65
N MET A 189 8.99 0.32 -25.70
CA MET A 189 8.40 -0.04 -24.41
C MET A 189 6.96 -0.52 -24.60
N VAL A 190 6.17 0.32 -25.27
CA VAL A 190 4.81 0.02 -25.73
C VAL A 190 4.76 0.30 -27.23
N ILE A 191 4.49 -0.74 -28.01
CA ILE A 191 4.21 -0.65 -29.44
C ILE A 191 2.71 -0.89 -29.59
N ALA A 192 1.96 0.19 -29.85
CA ALA A 192 0.51 0.13 -29.99
C ALA A 192 0.10 -0.93 -31.02
N ALA A 193 -0.91 -1.73 -30.68
CA ALA A 193 -1.41 -2.85 -31.48
C ALA A 193 -0.44 -4.05 -31.63
N ASP A 194 0.72 -4.06 -30.97
CA ASP A 194 1.69 -5.16 -31.04
C ASP A 194 2.33 -5.48 -29.68
N ALA A 195 1.60 -6.21 -28.84
CA ALA A 195 2.12 -6.69 -27.57
C ALA A 195 3.37 -7.59 -27.74
N THR A 196 3.43 -8.41 -28.80
CA THR A 196 4.53 -9.37 -28.97
C THR A 196 5.89 -8.73 -29.21
N HIS A 197 5.93 -7.52 -29.77
CA HIS A 197 7.16 -6.74 -29.95
C HIS A 197 7.36 -5.66 -28.88
N SER A 198 6.36 -5.42 -28.02
CA SER A 198 6.45 -4.48 -26.90
C SER A 198 7.30 -5.03 -25.76
N LYS A 199 8.32 -4.30 -25.32
CA LYS A 199 9.17 -4.71 -24.19
C LYS A 199 8.35 -4.96 -22.92
N LEU A 200 7.38 -4.09 -22.60
CA LEU A 200 6.54 -4.23 -21.41
C LEU A 200 5.93 -5.64 -21.32
N TYR A 201 5.26 -6.10 -22.37
CA TYR A 201 4.67 -7.44 -22.41
C TYR A 201 5.74 -8.54 -22.41
N LYS A 202 6.82 -8.36 -23.18
CA LYS A 202 7.89 -9.36 -23.25
C LYS A 202 8.49 -9.65 -21.89
N TYR A 203 8.81 -8.65 -21.07
CA TYR A 203 9.43 -8.87 -19.76
C TYR A 203 8.47 -9.49 -18.73
N VAL A 204 7.21 -9.07 -18.71
CA VAL A 204 6.24 -9.64 -17.74
C VAL A 204 5.76 -11.05 -18.13
N ALA A 205 5.86 -11.44 -19.40
CA ALA A 205 5.48 -12.76 -19.88
C ALA A 205 6.62 -13.80 -19.81
N ARG A 206 7.82 -13.40 -19.37
CA ARG A 206 8.96 -14.30 -19.19
C ARG A 206 8.76 -15.24 -18.01
N THR A 207 9.42 -16.40 -18.09
CA THR A 207 9.43 -17.42 -17.05
C THR A 207 10.84 -17.74 -16.55
N ASP A 208 11.86 -17.08 -17.10
CA ASP A 208 13.26 -17.16 -16.66
C ASP A 208 13.56 -16.04 -15.66
N ASP A 209 14.81 -15.96 -15.19
CA ASP A 209 15.24 -15.04 -14.14
C ASP A 209 15.19 -13.56 -14.57
N ASP A 210 15.14 -13.30 -15.88
CA ASP A 210 14.95 -11.96 -16.45
C ASP A 210 13.46 -11.51 -16.46
N ARG A 211 12.55 -12.27 -15.82
CA ARG A 211 11.14 -11.86 -15.70
C ARG A 211 10.99 -10.60 -14.85
N MET A 212 9.90 -9.87 -15.07
CA MET A 212 9.54 -8.72 -14.23
C MET A 212 8.25 -8.95 -13.43
N PRO A 213 8.24 -8.69 -12.10
CA PRO A 213 9.38 -8.34 -11.25
C PRO A 213 10.44 -9.46 -11.22
N PRO A 214 11.71 -9.19 -10.88
CA PRO A 214 12.72 -10.22 -10.71
C PRO A 214 12.31 -11.25 -9.63
N PRO A 215 12.69 -12.53 -9.75
CA PRO A 215 12.35 -13.55 -8.75
C PRO A 215 12.78 -13.23 -7.31
N GLU A 216 13.92 -12.57 -7.16
CA GLU A 216 14.50 -12.14 -5.89
C GLU A 216 13.76 -10.95 -5.26
N ASP A 217 13.14 -10.11 -6.07
CA ASP A 217 12.52 -8.84 -5.63
C ASP A 217 10.99 -8.93 -5.52
N GLY A 218 10.35 -9.91 -6.19
CA GLY A 218 8.89 -10.00 -6.14
C GLY A 218 8.23 -11.21 -6.80
N ALA A 219 7.01 -11.48 -6.31
CA ALA A 219 6.11 -12.42 -6.93
C ALA A 219 5.76 -11.99 -8.36
N SER A 220 5.68 -12.95 -9.27
CA SER A 220 5.27 -12.73 -10.65
C SER A 220 3.86 -12.14 -10.73
N LEU A 221 3.55 -11.53 -11.87
CA LEU A 221 2.18 -11.15 -12.20
C LEU A 221 1.31 -12.40 -12.33
N THR A 222 0.02 -12.23 -12.07
CA THR A 222 -0.98 -13.25 -12.37
C THR A 222 -1.20 -13.37 -13.88
N ALA A 223 -1.72 -14.52 -14.34
CA ALA A 223 -2.06 -14.71 -15.74
C ALA A 223 -3.03 -13.64 -16.25
N ASP A 224 -4.01 -13.25 -15.44
CA ASP A 224 -4.99 -12.22 -15.77
C ASP A 224 -4.36 -10.82 -15.89
N GLN A 225 -3.37 -10.48 -15.06
CA GLN A 225 -2.64 -9.22 -15.19
C GLN A 225 -1.78 -9.19 -16.47
N ILE A 226 -1.11 -10.30 -16.80
CA ILE A 226 -0.32 -10.41 -18.04
C ILE A 226 -1.24 -10.31 -19.26
N GLU A 227 -2.40 -10.98 -19.24
CA GLU A 227 -3.38 -10.91 -20.32
C GLU A 227 -4.02 -9.51 -20.43
N PHE A 228 -4.27 -8.83 -19.31
CA PHE A 228 -4.71 -7.44 -19.32
C PHE A 228 -3.69 -6.53 -20.02
N ILE A 229 -2.40 -6.62 -19.67
CA ILE A 229 -1.32 -5.86 -20.32
C ILE A 229 -1.33 -6.10 -21.83
N LYS A 230 -1.41 -7.38 -22.24
CA LYS A 230 -1.46 -7.76 -23.66
C LYS A 230 -2.65 -7.14 -24.38
N ARG A 231 -3.85 -7.26 -23.80
CA ARG A 231 -5.10 -6.70 -24.35
C ARG A 231 -5.05 -5.19 -24.45
N TRP A 232 -4.54 -4.51 -23.41
CA TRP A 232 -4.39 -3.07 -23.38
C TRP A 232 -3.44 -2.57 -24.47
N ILE A 233 -2.25 -3.19 -24.63
CA ILE A 233 -1.32 -2.84 -25.72
C ILE A 233 -1.96 -3.09 -27.09
N ASN A 234 -2.59 -4.25 -27.28
CA ASN A 234 -3.23 -4.61 -28.56
C ASN A 234 -4.43 -3.74 -28.91
N ALA A 235 -5.11 -3.16 -27.91
CA ALA A 235 -6.16 -2.16 -28.08
C ALA A 235 -5.63 -0.77 -28.44
N GLY A 236 -4.31 -0.62 -28.64
CA GLY A 236 -3.66 0.64 -28.98
C GLY A 236 -3.12 1.41 -27.77
N ALA A 237 -3.01 0.76 -26.61
CA ALA A 237 -2.56 1.36 -25.35
C ALA A 237 -3.31 2.65 -24.98
N PRO A 238 -4.65 2.63 -24.93
CA PRO A 238 -5.45 3.81 -24.60
C PRO A 238 -5.12 4.37 -23.22
N GLU A 239 -4.95 5.70 -23.16
CA GLU A 239 -4.77 6.42 -21.90
C GLU A 239 -6.08 6.44 -21.07
N LYS A 240 -7.20 6.67 -21.75
CA LYS A 240 -8.55 6.83 -21.20
C LYS A 240 -9.56 5.90 -21.85
#